data_AF-A0A5Q4EQ61-F1
#
_entry.id   AF-A0A5Q4EQ61-F1
#
_cell.length_a   1.000
_cell.length_b   1.000
_cell.length_c   1.000
_cell.angle_alpha   90.00
_cell.angle_beta   90.00
_cell.angle_gamma   90.00
#
_symmetry.space_group_name_H-M   'P 1'
#
loop_
_entity.id
_entity.type
_entity.pdbx_description
1 polymer ?
#
loop_
_entity_poly.entity_id
_entity_poly.type
_entity_poly.pdbx_seq_one_letter_code
_entity_poly.pdbx_strand_id
1 'polypeptide(L)'
;MTTEPAPERTPSAGDRYPEQDEAVAHPEEVSASIQRAVHTRLSISGPLPPPELLARYEELVPGAADRIIRMAEGEESHRHQMEKSHLEAMIKDVNAERFERRIGQLCGVFIGIAALTAGTIVAINVGGWPGGVAGSILGGSGVATLVAVFVKGGVTQDAEASRTLGEHQKG
;
A
#
# COMPACT_ATOMS: atom_id res chain seq x y z
N MET A 1 56.13 -1.21 34.51
CA MET A 1 56.51 -0.66 33.19
C MET A 1 55.36 0.18 32.70
N THR A 2 55.42 1.46 33.04
CA THR A 2 54.53 2.55 32.64
C THR A 2 55.12 3.22 31.41
N THR A 3 54.32 3.47 30.39
CA THR A 3 54.69 4.37 29.29
C THR A 3 53.65 5.47 29.18
N GLU A 4 54.10 6.65 29.59
CA GLU A 4 53.51 7.97 29.49
C GLU A 4 53.47 8.45 28.02
N PRO A 5 52.44 9.21 27.59
CA PRO A 5 52.34 9.71 26.22
C PRO A 5 53.22 10.97 25.98
N ALA A 6 53.87 11.03 24.81
CA ALA A 6 54.76 12.12 24.41
C ALA A 6 54.01 13.40 23.98
N PRO A 7 54.59 14.61 24.18
CA PRO A 7 53.88 15.89 24.10
C PRO A 7 53.65 16.45 22.68
N GLU A 8 52.53 17.16 22.52
CA GLU A 8 52.12 17.94 21.34
C GLU A 8 53.18 18.96 20.91
N ARG A 9 53.48 19.02 19.61
CA ARG A 9 54.26 20.10 19.02
C ARG A 9 53.33 21.21 18.54
N THR A 10 53.38 22.34 19.24
CA THR A 10 52.90 23.64 18.78
C THR A 10 53.64 24.11 17.53
N PRO A 11 52.95 24.55 16.45
CA PRO A 11 53.57 25.34 15.41
C PRO A 11 53.84 26.77 15.92
N SER A 12 55.10 27.18 15.79
CA SER A 12 55.65 28.46 16.23
C SER A 12 55.28 29.61 15.29
N ALA A 13 54.83 30.71 15.90
CA ALA A 13 54.80 32.11 15.45
C ALA A 13 55.42 32.38 14.06
N GLY A 14 54.57 32.34 13.04
CA GLY A 14 54.82 32.83 11.68
C GLY A 14 53.59 33.51 11.08
N ASP A 15 52.62 33.91 11.92
CA ASP A 15 51.39 34.60 11.55
C ASP A 15 51.70 36.02 11.06
N ARG A 16 51.75 36.20 9.74
CA ARG A 16 51.47 37.48 9.09
C ARG A 16 50.78 37.21 7.75
N TYR A 17 49.46 37.06 7.78
CA TYR A 17 48.64 37.33 6.60
C TYR A 17 48.42 38.84 6.55
N PRO A 18 48.93 39.58 5.55
CA PRO A 18 48.50 40.95 5.37
C PRO A 18 47.04 40.94 4.90
N GLU A 19 46.25 41.75 5.61
CA GLU A 19 44.85 42.07 5.39
C GLU A 19 44.55 42.49 3.95
N GLN A 20 43.31 42.22 3.58
CA GLN A 20 42.63 42.73 2.41
C GLN A 20 42.53 44.26 2.52
N ASP A 21 43.00 44.98 1.50
CA ASP A 21 42.59 46.37 1.24
C ASP A 21 42.25 46.51 -0.26
N GLU A 22 41.12 47.17 -0.49
CA GLU A 22 40.38 47.25 -1.74
C GLU A 22 41.06 48.15 -2.77
N ALA A 23 41.06 47.75 -4.04
CA ALA A 23 41.04 48.68 -5.18
C ALA A 23 40.54 48.00 -6.46
N VAL A 24 39.22 47.85 -6.54
CA VAL A 24 38.34 48.05 -7.71
C VAL A 24 38.94 47.79 -9.11
N ALA A 25 38.53 46.67 -9.72
CA ALA A 25 38.47 46.51 -11.17
C ALA A 25 37.14 45.85 -11.59
N HIS A 26 36.21 46.71 -12.03
CA HIS A 26 34.99 46.53 -12.84
C HIS A 26 34.24 45.18 -12.89
N PRO A 27 32.98 45.11 -12.39
CA PRO A 27 32.13 43.90 -12.40
C PRO A 27 31.40 43.56 -13.71
N GLU A 28 31.77 44.09 -14.89
CA GLU A 28 30.90 43.95 -16.09
C GLU A 28 31.36 42.97 -17.19
N GLU A 29 32.61 42.47 -17.17
CA GLU A 29 33.13 41.65 -18.28
C GLU A 29 33.09 40.13 -18.06
N VAL A 30 32.55 39.64 -16.93
CA VAL A 30 32.19 38.21 -16.79
C VAL A 30 30.73 37.99 -17.23
N SER A 31 30.31 38.75 -18.24
CA SER A 31 29.10 38.46 -18.99
C SER A 31 29.38 37.32 -19.97
N ALA A 32 28.61 36.24 -19.82
CA ALA A 32 28.10 35.48 -20.97
C ALA A 32 29.03 34.50 -21.71
N SER A 33 29.83 33.70 -21.01
CA SER A 33 30.39 32.47 -21.61
C SER A 33 30.35 31.23 -20.71
N ILE A 34 29.37 31.14 -19.81
CA ILE A 34 28.96 29.81 -19.32
C ILE A 34 28.16 29.16 -20.45
N GLN A 35 28.90 28.46 -21.30
CA GLN A 35 28.39 27.68 -22.41
C GLN A 35 27.27 26.77 -21.92
N ARG A 36 26.07 27.07 -22.38
CA ARG A 36 24.87 26.27 -22.19
C ARG A 36 25.08 24.96 -22.95
N ALA A 37 25.63 23.94 -22.29
CA ALA A 37 25.70 22.59 -22.82
C ALA A 37 24.26 22.11 -23.07
N VAL A 38 23.83 22.17 -24.34
CA VAL A 38 22.55 21.63 -24.77
C VAL A 38 22.64 20.12 -24.67
N HIS A 39 22.13 19.57 -23.58
CA HIS A 39 22.03 18.13 -23.39
C HIS A 39 20.82 17.64 -24.19
N THR A 40 21.04 17.16 -25.41
CA THR A 40 20.00 16.47 -26.19
C THR A 40 19.65 15.17 -25.46
N ARG A 41 18.60 15.20 -24.64
CA ARG A 41 18.04 13.99 -24.04
C ARG A 41 17.23 13.25 -25.10
N LEU A 42 17.71 12.08 -25.52
CA LEU A 42 16.86 11.12 -26.22
C LEU A 42 15.84 10.59 -25.20
N SER A 43 14.56 10.95 -25.34
CA SER A 43 13.49 10.35 -24.57
C SER A 43 13.16 8.98 -25.16
N ILE A 44 13.61 7.92 -24.51
CA ILE A 44 13.17 6.56 -24.86
C ILE A 44 11.86 6.35 -24.12
N SER A 45 10.80 6.09 -24.88
CA SER A 45 9.47 5.85 -24.33
C SER A 45 9.06 4.42 -24.68
N GLY A 46 8.88 3.59 -23.65
CA GLY A 46 8.50 2.19 -23.80
C GLY A 46 9.63 1.20 -23.50
N PRO A 47 9.28 -0.10 -23.46
CA PRO A 47 10.21 -1.18 -23.09
C PRO A 47 11.24 -1.51 -24.18
N LEU A 48 11.04 -0.99 -25.40
CA LEU A 48 11.94 -1.19 -26.54
C LEU A 48 12.53 0.15 -27.00
N PRO A 49 13.80 0.17 -27.45
CA PRO A 49 14.36 1.33 -28.12
C PRO A 49 13.62 1.64 -29.42
N PRO A 50 13.68 2.88 -29.92
CA PRO A 50 13.21 3.20 -31.27
C PRO A 50 13.87 2.31 -32.33
N PRO A 51 13.17 1.95 -33.42
CA PRO A 51 13.68 1.05 -34.46
C PRO A 51 15.03 1.49 -35.05
N GLU A 52 15.22 2.79 -35.23
CA GLU A 52 16.45 3.36 -35.77
C GLU A 52 17.64 3.10 -34.83
N LEU A 53 17.40 3.13 -33.52
CA LEU A 53 18.41 2.93 -32.49
C LEU A 53 18.69 1.44 -32.27
N LEU A 54 17.67 0.59 -32.39
CA LEU A 54 17.82 -0.87 -32.46
C LEU A 54 18.68 -1.32 -33.65
N ALA A 55 18.46 -0.75 -34.84
CA ALA A 55 19.26 -1.03 -36.03
C ALA A 55 20.74 -0.65 -35.82
N ARG A 56 20.99 0.51 -35.18
CA ARG A 56 22.35 0.92 -34.80
C ARG A 56 23.02 -0.06 -33.84
N TYR A 57 22.29 -0.59 -32.86
CA TYR A 57 22.85 -1.59 -31.95
C TYR A 57 23.24 -2.88 -32.68
N GLU A 58 22.43 -3.33 -33.64
CA GLU A 58 22.73 -4.51 -34.45
C GLU A 58 23.94 -4.30 -35.36
N GLU A 59 24.08 -3.11 -35.96
CA GLU A 59 25.26 -2.74 -36.77
C GLU A 59 26.56 -2.72 -35.94
N LEU A 60 26.49 -2.23 -34.70
CA LEU A 60 27.65 -2.13 -33.81
C LEU A 60 28.03 -3.48 -33.19
N VAL A 61 27.03 -4.26 -32.79
CA VAL A 61 27.19 -5.57 -32.15
C VAL A 61 26.11 -6.51 -32.71
N PRO A 62 26.47 -7.40 -33.64
CA PRO A 62 25.53 -8.37 -34.18
C PRO A 62 24.88 -9.22 -33.08
N GLY A 63 23.55 -9.35 -33.14
CA GLY A 63 22.71 -10.01 -32.14
C GLY A 63 22.32 -9.16 -30.93
N ALA A 64 22.70 -7.88 -30.87
CA ALA A 64 22.30 -6.99 -29.79
C ALA A 64 20.80 -6.68 -29.83
N ALA A 65 20.20 -6.53 -31.02
CA ALA A 65 18.77 -6.25 -31.13
C ALA A 65 17.92 -7.39 -30.56
N ASP A 66 18.24 -8.64 -30.89
CA ASP A 66 17.55 -9.83 -30.36
C ASP A 66 17.63 -9.90 -28.83
N ARG A 67 18.82 -9.65 -28.25
CA ARG A 67 19.00 -9.66 -26.79
C ARG A 67 18.17 -8.58 -26.09
N ILE A 68 18.08 -7.38 -26.68
CA ILE A 68 17.27 -6.28 -26.15
C ILE A 68 15.79 -6.64 -26.21
N ILE A 69 15.33 -7.20 -27.33
CA ILE A 69 13.93 -7.63 -27.49
C ILE A 69 13.58 -8.72 -26.49
N ARG A 70 14.42 -9.76 -26.35
CA ARG A 70 14.19 -10.83 -25.38
C ARG A 70 14.21 -10.35 -23.94
N MET A 71 15.01 -9.33 -23.63
CA MET A 71 15.00 -8.68 -22.30
C MET A 71 13.67 -7.96 -22.06
N ALA A 72 13.18 -7.21 -23.04
CA ALA A 72 11.89 -6.52 -22.95
C ALA A 72 10.71 -7.51 -22.82
N GLU A 73 10.70 -8.60 -23.60
CA GLU A 73 9.72 -9.68 -23.49
C GLU A 73 9.78 -10.37 -22.12
N GLY A 74 10.98 -10.59 -21.59
CA GLY A 74 11.20 -11.15 -20.26
C GLY A 74 10.60 -10.28 -19.16
N GLU A 75 10.86 -8.97 -19.21
CA GLU A 75 10.29 -7.99 -18.28
C GLU A 75 8.76 -7.88 -18.41
N GLU A 76 8.23 -7.91 -19.64
CA GLU A 76 6.79 -7.92 -19.86
C GLU A 76 6.14 -9.20 -19.31
N SER A 77 6.74 -10.36 -19.54
CA SER A 77 6.28 -11.64 -18.99
C SER A 77 6.32 -11.64 -17.46
N HIS A 78 7.40 -11.11 -16.88
CA HIS A 78 7.53 -10.98 -15.43
C HIS A 78 6.44 -10.06 -14.86
N ARG A 79 6.20 -8.90 -15.48
CA ARG A 79 5.12 -7.98 -15.08
C ARG A 79 3.74 -8.64 -15.16
N HIS A 80 3.44 -9.36 -16.24
CA HIS A 80 2.18 -10.11 -16.37
C HIS A 80 2.04 -11.21 -15.31
N GLN A 81 3.12 -11.89 -14.95
CA GLN A 81 3.11 -12.89 -13.88
C GLN A 81 2.83 -12.24 -12.52
N MET A 82 3.46 -11.10 -12.23
CA MET A 82 3.18 -10.34 -11.01
C MET A 82 1.72 -9.88 -10.97
N GLU A 83 1.20 -9.32 -12.07
CA GLU A 83 -0.20 -8.89 -12.18
C GLU A 83 -1.16 -10.06 -11.94
N LYS A 84 -0.93 -11.21 -12.58
CA LYS A 84 -1.72 -12.43 -12.35
C LYS A 84 -1.67 -12.87 -10.89
N SER A 85 -0.49 -12.91 -10.29
CA SER A 85 -0.35 -13.32 -8.89
C SER A 85 -1.05 -12.36 -7.92
N HIS A 86 -1.01 -11.06 -8.18
CA HIS A 86 -1.76 -10.05 -7.43
C HIS A 86 -3.27 -10.22 -7.59
N LEU A 87 -3.76 -10.41 -8.82
CA LEU A 87 -5.17 -10.68 -9.08
C LEU A 87 -5.64 -11.95 -8.37
N GLU A 88 -4.86 -13.03 -8.45
CA GLU A 88 -5.17 -14.29 -7.76
C GLU A 88 -5.20 -14.14 -6.24
N ALA A 89 -4.28 -13.38 -5.65
CA ALA A 89 -4.27 -13.08 -4.23
C ALA A 89 -5.54 -12.30 -3.82
N MET A 90 -5.89 -11.24 -4.56
CA MET A 90 -7.11 -10.48 -4.30
C MET A 90 -8.37 -11.34 -4.41
N ILE A 91 -8.44 -12.24 -5.40
CA ILE A 91 -9.58 -13.17 -5.54
C ILE A 91 -9.65 -14.14 -4.35
N LYS A 92 -8.51 -14.67 -3.90
CA LYS A 92 -8.44 -15.57 -2.75
C LYS A 92 -8.87 -14.86 -1.46
N ASP A 93 -8.42 -13.63 -1.24
CA ASP A 93 -8.78 -12.83 -0.07
C ASP A 93 -10.29 -12.56 -0.04
N VAL A 94 -10.87 -12.10 -1.15
CA VAL A 94 -12.33 -11.88 -1.25
C VAL A 94 -13.12 -13.17 -1.00
N ASN A 95 -12.63 -14.31 -1.50
CA ASN A 95 -13.29 -15.60 -1.29
C ASN A 95 -13.17 -16.07 0.16
N ALA A 96 -12.03 -15.86 0.81
CA ALA A 96 -11.80 -16.18 2.22
C ALA A 96 -12.74 -15.33 3.09
N GLU A 97 -12.81 -14.02 2.87
CA GLU A 97 -13.73 -13.12 3.58
C GLU A 97 -15.19 -13.55 3.42
N ARG A 98 -15.60 -13.96 2.21
CA ARG A 98 -16.95 -14.47 1.95
C ARG A 98 -17.22 -15.75 2.73
N PHE A 99 -16.24 -16.64 2.84
CA PHE A 99 -16.38 -17.89 3.57
C PHE A 99 -16.48 -17.65 5.09
N GLU A 100 -15.60 -16.81 5.64
CA GLU A 100 -15.64 -16.41 7.05
C GLU A 100 -16.97 -15.75 7.42
N ARG A 101 -17.48 -14.84 6.56
CA ARG A 101 -18.81 -14.23 6.73
C ARG A 101 -19.92 -15.27 6.75
N ARG A 102 -19.89 -16.25 5.84
CA ARG A 102 -20.90 -17.34 5.78
C ARG A 102 -20.85 -18.23 7.01
N ILE A 103 -19.66 -18.60 7.48
CA ILE A 103 -19.51 -19.38 8.73
C ILE A 103 -20.02 -18.58 9.91
N GLY A 104 -19.64 -17.30 10.04
CA GLY A 104 -20.11 -16.43 11.11
C GLY A 104 -21.64 -16.32 11.14
N GLN A 105 -22.27 -16.15 9.98
CA GLN A 105 -23.73 -16.13 9.87
C GLN A 105 -24.36 -17.47 10.26
N LEU A 106 -23.81 -18.59 9.81
CA LEU A 106 -24.32 -19.92 10.14
C LEU A 106 -24.18 -20.23 11.65
N CYS A 107 -23.04 -19.93 12.25
CA CYS A 107 -22.83 -20.03 13.69
C CYS A 107 -23.82 -19.15 14.47
N GLY A 108 -24.06 -17.92 14.01
CA GLY A 108 -25.07 -17.03 14.59
C GLY A 108 -26.48 -17.60 14.55
N VAL A 109 -26.89 -18.21 13.44
CA VAL A 109 -28.19 -18.90 13.31
C VAL A 109 -28.28 -20.08 14.30
N PHE A 110 -27.24 -20.90 14.39
CA PHE A 110 -27.22 -22.01 15.35
C PHE A 110 -27.32 -21.54 16.80
N ILE A 111 -26.60 -20.49 17.17
CA ILE A 111 -26.68 -19.88 18.51
C ILE A 111 -28.09 -19.33 18.77
N GLY A 112 -28.70 -18.67 17.78
CA GLY A 112 -30.07 -18.17 17.89
C GLY A 112 -31.11 -19.28 18.11
N ILE A 113 -30.99 -20.39 17.36
CA ILE A 113 -31.85 -21.58 17.54
C ILE A 113 -31.62 -22.20 18.92
N ALA A 114 -30.37 -22.32 19.36
CA ALA A 114 -30.04 -22.85 20.69
C ALA A 114 -30.64 -21.99 21.82
N ALA A 115 -30.56 -20.65 21.70
CA ALA A 115 -31.15 -19.73 22.68
C ALA A 115 -32.68 -19.80 22.71
N LEU A 116 -33.31 -19.89 21.54
CA LEU A 116 -34.76 -20.05 21.42
C LEU A 116 -35.25 -21.36 22.04
N THR A 117 -34.61 -22.47 21.68
CA THR A 117 -34.96 -23.80 22.21
C THR A 117 -34.76 -23.87 23.72
N ALA A 118 -33.66 -23.34 24.24
CA ALA A 118 -33.44 -23.23 25.69
C ALA A 118 -34.52 -22.39 26.38
N GLY A 119 -34.88 -21.23 25.82
CA GLY A 119 -35.96 -20.39 26.34
C GLY A 119 -37.32 -21.11 26.36
N THR A 120 -37.65 -21.84 25.30
CA THR A 120 -38.88 -22.65 25.23
C THR A 120 -38.89 -23.77 26.27
N ILE A 121 -37.76 -24.49 26.46
CA ILE A 121 -37.64 -25.55 27.47
C ILE A 121 -37.86 -24.99 28.88
N VAL A 122 -37.27 -23.84 29.20
CA VAL A 122 -37.44 -23.17 30.50
C VAL A 122 -38.89 -22.75 30.70
N ALA A 123 -39.54 -22.18 29.68
CA ALA A 123 -40.94 -21.76 29.75
C ALA A 123 -41.90 -22.93 30.07
N ILE A 124 -41.64 -24.11 29.50
CA ILE A 124 -42.46 -25.31 29.71
C ILE A 124 -42.17 -25.96 31.07
N ASN A 125 -40.91 -26.01 31.51
CA ASN A 125 -40.53 -26.70 32.76
C ASN A 125 -40.89 -25.92 34.03
N VAL A 126 -40.82 -24.58 34.00
CA VAL A 126 -41.14 -23.75 35.18
C VAL A 126 -42.64 -23.68 35.43
N GLY A 127 -43.46 -23.66 34.36
CA GLY A 127 -44.91 -23.64 34.45
C GLY A 127 -45.51 -22.36 35.07
N GLY A 128 -46.77 -22.08 34.75
CA GLY A 128 -47.49 -20.91 35.27
C GLY A 128 -47.00 -19.55 34.74
N TRP A 129 -47.54 -18.48 35.32
CA TRP A 129 -47.18 -17.09 34.96
C TRP A 129 -45.67 -16.79 35.07
N PRO A 130 -44.93 -17.27 36.11
CA PRO A 130 -43.49 -17.02 36.22
C PRO A 130 -42.67 -17.63 35.07
N GLY A 131 -43.05 -18.82 34.59
CA GLY A 131 -42.38 -19.48 33.46
C GLY A 131 -42.53 -18.72 32.14
N GLY A 132 -43.71 -18.14 31.89
CA GLY A 132 -43.96 -17.31 30.72
C GLY A 132 -43.16 -16.00 30.70
N VAL A 133 -43.03 -15.33 31.86
CA VAL A 133 -42.22 -14.11 31.99
C VAL A 133 -40.73 -14.43 31.85
N ALA A 134 -40.23 -15.49 32.50
CA ALA A 134 -38.82 -15.88 32.38
C ALA A 134 -38.46 -16.32 30.95
N GLY A 135 -39.33 -17.11 30.30
CA GLY A 135 -39.13 -17.56 28.92
C GLY A 135 -39.18 -16.44 27.89
N SER A 136 -40.07 -15.45 28.07
CA SER A 136 -40.17 -14.29 27.16
C SER A 136 -39.02 -13.30 27.34
N ILE A 137 -38.49 -13.11 28.55
CA ILE A 137 -37.29 -12.29 28.75
C ILE A 137 -36.09 -12.96 28.10
N LEU A 138 -35.87 -14.26 28.31
CA LEU A 138 -34.70 -14.95 27.76
C LEU A 138 -34.80 -15.17 26.25
N GLY A 139 -35.95 -15.62 25.75
CA GLY A 139 -36.17 -15.87 24.32
C GLY A 139 -36.42 -14.59 23.53
N GLY A 140 -37.25 -13.68 24.05
CA GLY A 140 -37.65 -12.46 23.36
C GLY A 140 -36.55 -11.41 23.28
N SER A 141 -35.81 -11.18 24.38
CA SER A 141 -34.68 -10.23 24.33
C SER A 141 -33.55 -10.76 23.44
N GLY A 142 -33.24 -12.05 23.51
CA GLY A 142 -32.23 -12.68 22.67
C GLY A 142 -32.54 -12.56 21.18
N VAL A 143 -33.77 -12.85 20.77
CA VAL A 143 -34.18 -12.72 19.36
C VAL A 143 -34.21 -11.25 18.91
N ALA A 144 -34.73 -10.33 19.73
CA ALA A 144 -34.75 -8.91 19.39
C ALA A 144 -33.34 -8.35 19.21
N THR A 145 -32.39 -8.72 20.08
CA THR A 145 -30.98 -8.35 19.95
C THR A 145 -30.35 -8.96 18.70
N LEU A 146 -30.62 -10.23 18.38
CA LEU A 146 -30.12 -10.85 17.15
C LEU A 146 -30.64 -10.15 15.90
N VAL A 147 -31.94 -9.88 15.83
CA VAL A 147 -32.55 -9.14 14.72
C VAL A 147 -31.95 -7.73 14.60
N ALA A 148 -31.75 -7.03 15.72
CA ALA A 148 -31.13 -5.71 15.72
C ALA A 148 -29.68 -5.73 15.19
N VAL A 149 -28.90 -6.75 15.56
CA VAL A 149 -27.52 -6.94 15.04
C VAL A 149 -27.54 -7.24 13.53
N PHE A 150 -28.46 -8.10 13.07
CA PHE A 150 -28.59 -8.41 11.65
C PHE A 150 -29.03 -7.20 10.82
N VAL A 151 -30.00 -6.41 11.30
CA VAL A 151 -30.46 -5.19 10.65
C VAL A 151 -29.34 -4.14 10.58
N LYS A 152 -28.61 -3.93 11.70
CA LYS A 152 -27.50 -2.98 11.73
C LYS A 152 -26.34 -3.41 10.83
N GLY A 153 -26.08 -4.72 10.74
CA GLY A 153 -25.09 -5.30 9.83
C GLY A 153 -25.41 -5.04 8.36
N GLY A 154 -26.68 -5.16 7.95
CA GLY A 154 -27.11 -4.86 6.58
C GLY A 154 -27.03 -3.37 6.23
N VAL A 155 -27.52 -2.49 7.11
CA VAL A 155 -27.58 -1.05 6.85
C VAL A 155 -26.18 -0.40 6.77
N THR A 156 -25.22 -0.89 7.55
CA THR A 156 -23.86 -0.33 7.55
C THR A 156 -23.12 -0.68 6.25
N GLN A 157 -23.38 -1.86 5.68
CA GLN A 157 -22.75 -2.33 4.46
C GLN A 157 -23.24 -1.55 3.22
N ASP A 158 -24.52 -1.17 3.19
CA ASP A 158 -25.10 -0.36 2.11
C ASP A 158 -24.65 1.12 2.18
N ALA A 159 -24.44 1.64 3.39
CA ALA A 159 -23.98 3.01 3.61
C ALA A 159 -22.51 3.23 3.22
N GLU A 160 -21.65 2.23 3.43
CA GLU A 160 -20.24 2.28 3.01
C GLU A 160 -20.09 2.08 1.49
N ALA A 161 -20.89 1.20 0.88
CA ALA A 161 -20.91 1.00 -0.57
C ALA A 161 -21.39 2.26 -1.33
N SER A 162 -22.37 2.98 -0.79
CA SER A 162 -22.89 4.21 -1.43
C SER A 162 -21.96 5.43 -1.25
N ARG A 163 -21.18 5.50 -0.16
CA ARG A 163 -20.16 6.55 0.03
C ARG A 163 -18.98 6.43 -0.92
N THR A 164 -18.46 5.22 -1.10
CA THR A 164 -17.31 4.96 -1.99
C THR A 164 -17.65 5.22 -3.46
N LEU A 165 -18.88 4.90 -3.89
CA LEU A 165 -19.38 5.24 -5.23
C LEU A 165 -19.54 6.75 -5.44
N GLY A 166 -19.89 7.51 -4.40
CA GLY A 166 -20.04 8.96 -4.47
C GLY A 166 -18.71 9.73 -4.54
N GLU A 167 -17.63 9.21 -3.95
CA GLU A 167 -16.29 9.81 -4.04
C GLU A 167 -15.65 9.59 -5.41
N HIS A 168 -15.83 8.41 -6.01
CA HIS A 168 -15.33 8.13 -7.37
C HIS A 168 -16.01 8.95 -8.47
N GLN A 169 -17.17 9.56 -8.21
CA GLN A 169 -17.89 10.40 -9.18
C GLN A 169 -17.51 11.89 -9.10
N LYS A 170 -16.72 12.30 -8.09
CA LYS A 170 -16.38 13.72 -7.83
C LYS A 170 -14.91 14.07 -8.08
N GLY A 171 -14.06 13.10 -8.43
CA GLY A 171 -12.68 13.32 -8.87
C GLY A 171 -12.55 13.21 -10.39
#